data_AF-Q0UPM1-F1
#
_entry.id   AF-Q0UPM1-F1
#
_cell.length_a   1.000
_cell.length_b   1.000
_cell.length_c   1.000
_cell.angle_alpha   90.00
_cell.angle_beta   90.00
_cell.angle_gamma   90.00
#
_symmetry.space_group_name_H-M   'P 1'
#
loop_
_entity.id
_entity.type
_entity.pdbx_description
1 polymer ?
#
loop_
_entity_poly.entity_id
_entity_poly.type
_entity_poly.pdbx_seq_one_letter_code
_entity_poly.pdbx_strand_id
1 'polypeptide(L)'
;MPFMSYADAQVRIAVITQEVLSKLYTERRAARSWAQMHAIITSMMSELDEWAIEAVRPQEQEPRPLTEQDVQQIMLRKLYCRTKMFITRPSLRRIERCSEADTQEFDSFDREAAEACIKTAQEFTSLLPRDLNLKSVYEQGPWWVLMHNIMQAFAILLIGISCRRHFDASYDSSVASAKSLITWLQYVRDGNDTAKRAYQVAYDIVKDPHLADPFVWADLVDAFPDELQTSIHHAHDTQAYLWPGEGPSVPNPFGYAEDTYGFQH
;
A
#
# COMPACT_ATOMS: atom_id res chain seq x y z
N MET A 1 -4.61 19.51 -26.57
CA MET A 1 -4.68 20.37 -25.37
C MET A 1 -3.34 20.28 -24.65
N PRO A 2 -2.84 21.37 -24.02
CA PRO A 2 -1.63 21.29 -23.21
C PRO A 2 -1.86 20.39 -21.99
N PHE A 3 -0.87 19.57 -21.64
CA PHE A 3 -0.90 18.74 -20.43
C PHE A 3 -0.93 19.60 -19.17
N MET A 4 -1.59 19.09 -18.12
CA MET A 4 -1.61 19.72 -16.80
C MET A 4 -0.19 19.88 -16.25
N SER A 5 0.06 20.98 -15.52
CA SER A 5 1.34 21.16 -14.82
C SER A 5 1.49 20.10 -13.70
N TYR A 6 2.72 19.74 -13.34
CA TYR A 6 2.95 18.72 -12.30
C TYR A 6 2.32 19.12 -10.95
N ALA A 7 2.46 20.38 -10.54
CA ALA A 7 1.90 20.87 -9.29
C ALA A 7 0.36 20.82 -9.29
N ASP A 8 -0.29 21.26 -10.37
CA ASP A 8 -1.74 21.22 -10.49
C ASP A 8 -2.25 19.77 -10.51
N ALA A 9 -1.53 18.87 -11.19
CA ALA A 9 -1.85 17.45 -11.23
C ALA A 9 -1.79 16.81 -9.85
N GLN A 10 -0.77 17.13 -9.05
CA GLN A 10 -0.64 16.67 -7.66
C GLN A 10 -1.77 17.19 -6.77
N VAL A 11 -2.12 18.47 -6.87
CA VAL A 11 -3.21 19.05 -6.08
C VAL A 11 -4.54 18.41 -6.44
N ARG A 12 -4.86 18.26 -7.74
CA ARG A 12 -6.11 17.61 -8.17
C ARG A 12 -6.22 16.17 -7.68
N ILE A 13 -5.18 15.36 -7.83
CA ILE A 13 -5.27 13.97 -7.37
C ILE A 13 -5.35 13.86 -5.85
N ALA A 14 -4.76 14.80 -5.10
CA ALA A 14 -4.94 14.87 -3.66
C ALA A 14 -6.40 15.17 -3.29
N VAL A 15 -7.06 16.08 -4.00
CA VAL A 15 -8.50 16.37 -3.82
C VAL A 15 -9.34 15.13 -4.11
N ILE A 16 -9.13 14.47 -5.26
CA ILE A 16 -9.83 13.22 -5.61
C ILE A 16 -9.61 12.17 -4.52
N THR A 17 -8.37 11.99 -4.05
CA THR A 17 -8.06 11.04 -2.97
C THR A 17 -8.83 11.35 -1.69
N GLN A 18 -8.92 12.62 -1.30
CA GLN A 18 -9.69 13.02 -0.11
C GLN A 18 -11.18 12.76 -0.28
N GLU A 19 -11.75 13.01 -1.46
CA GLU A 19 -13.13 12.67 -1.74
C GLU A 19 -13.39 11.17 -1.66
N VAL A 20 -12.49 10.35 -2.20
CA VAL A 20 -12.54 8.89 -2.09
C VAL A 20 -12.52 8.45 -0.63
N LEU A 21 -11.63 9.00 0.19
CA LEU A 21 -11.54 8.67 1.61
C LEU A 21 -12.78 9.13 2.41
N SER A 22 -13.31 10.30 2.09
CA SER A 22 -14.54 10.81 2.70
C SER A 22 -15.72 9.92 2.34
N LYS A 23 -15.97 9.76 1.03
CA LYS A 23 -17.10 9.01 0.49
C LYS A 23 -16.98 7.56 0.88
N LEU A 24 -15.94 6.81 0.54
CA LEU A 24 -15.93 5.35 0.73
C LEU A 24 -15.65 4.89 2.18
N TYR A 25 -14.91 5.67 2.97
CA TYR A 25 -14.37 5.17 4.24
C TYR A 25 -14.82 5.94 5.49
N THR A 26 -15.30 7.18 5.36
CA THR A 26 -15.58 8.05 6.52
C THR A 26 -17.07 8.36 6.72
N GLU A 27 -17.80 8.62 5.64
CA GLU A 27 -19.22 8.99 5.68
C GLU A 27 -20.10 7.87 6.26
N ARG A 28 -20.44 8.00 7.56
CA ARG A 28 -21.31 7.08 8.32
C ARG A 28 -22.77 7.52 8.34
N ARG A 29 -23.33 7.87 7.18
CA ARG A 29 -24.75 8.24 7.08
C ARG A 29 -25.58 7.00 6.76
N ALA A 30 -26.03 6.30 7.81
CA ALA A 30 -26.75 5.01 7.75
C ALA A 30 -25.99 3.89 6.99
N ALA A 31 -26.47 2.65 7.10
CA ALA A 31 -25.91 1.55 6.32
C ALA A 31 -26.21 1.80 4.83
N ARG A 32 -25.16 2.05 4.04
CA ARG A 32 -25.30 2.21 2.59
C ARG A 32 -25.70 0.90 1.93
N SER A 33 -26.55 0.99 0.91
CA SER A 33 -26.80 -0.15 0.04
C SER A 33 -25.58 -0.41 -0.84
N TRP A 34 -25.43 -1.65 -1.29
CA TRP A 34 -24.32 -2.00 -2.18
C TRP A 34 -24.40 -1.29 -3.54
N ALA A 35 -25.61 -1.09 -4.06
CA ALA A 35 -25.83 -0.29 -5.27
C ALA A 35 -25.31 1.15 -5.13
N GLN A 36 -25.42 1.76 -3.94
CA GLN A 36 -24.83 3.08 -3.68
C GLN A 36 -23.29 3.01 -3.69
N MET A 37 -22.70 1.94 -3.15
CA MET A 37 -21.25 1.74 -3.21
C MET A 37 -20.76 1.62 -4.65
N HIS A 38 -21.45 0.86 -5.50
CA HIS A 38 -21.13 0.78 -6.94
C HIS A 38 -21.18 2.14 -7.62
N ALA A 39 -22.24 2.92 -7.38
CA ALA A 39 -22.36 4.25 -7.97
C ALA A 39 -21.20 5.18 -7.55
N ILE A 40 -20.79 5.14 -6.28
CA ILE A 40 -19.64 5.91 -5.79
C ILE A 40 -18.36 5.43 -6.45
N ILE A 41 -18.10 4.11 -6.50
CA ILE A 41 -16.90 3.54 -7.12
C ILE A 41 -16.82 3.96 -8.58
N THR A 42 -17.89 3.78 -9.37
CA THR A 42 -17.94 4.17 -10.78
C THR A 42 -17.67 5.67 -10.98
N SER A 43 -18.31 6.52 -10.18
CA SER A 43 -18.11 7.97 -10.26
C SER A 43 -16.66 8.35 -9.97
N MET A 44 -16.07 7.80 -8.91
CA MET A 44 -14.68 8.11 -8.52
C MET A 44 -13.67 7.55 -9.53
N MET A 45 -13.95 6.38 -10.14
CA MET A 45 -13.11 5.83 -11.21
C MET A 45 -13.12 6.74 -12.44
N SER A 46 -14.30 7.21 -12.86
CA SER A 46 -14.43 8.15 -14.00
C SER A 46 -13.61 9.42 -13.75
N GLU A 47 -13.75 10.03 -12.57
CA GLU A 47 -13.03 11.25 -12.22
C GLU A 47 -11.51 11.05 -12.19
N LEU A 48 -11.06 9.88 -11.70
CA LEU A 48 -9.64 9.53 -11.68
C LEU A 48 -9.08 9.27 -13.09
N ASP A 49 -9.86 8.64 -13.97
CA ASP A 49 -9.46 8.37 -15.36
C ASP A 49 -9.43 9.65 -16.20
N GLU A 50 -10.38 10.57 -15.99
CA GLU A 50 -10.35 11.92 -16.58
C GLU A 50 -9.11 12.70 -16.15
N TRP A 51 -8.76 12.64 -14.86
CA TRP A 51 -7.50 13.21 -14.37
C TRP A 51 -6.28 12.57 -15.05
N ALA A 52 -6.27 11.26 -15.24
CA ALA A 52 -5.14 10.56 -15.82
C ALA A 52 -4.89 10.95 -17.29
N ILE A 53 -5.96 11.15 -18.07
CA ILE A 53 -5.88 11.62 -19.47
C ILE A 53 -5.15 12.98 -19.56
N GLU A 54 -5.39 13.88 -18.61
CA GLU A 54 -4.84 15.23 -18.62
C GLU A 54 -3.44 15.34 -17.96
N ALA A 55 -3.13 14.44 -17.03
CA ALA A 55 -1.94 14.53 -16.18
C ALA A 55 -0.82 13.53 -16.55
N VAL A 56 -1.18 12.33 -17.02
CA VAL A 56 -0.23 11.23 -17.23
C VAL A 56 0.08 11.08 -18.71
N ARG A 57 1.36 11.19 -19.06
CA ARG A 57 1.83 10.99 -20.44
C ARG A 57 2.00 9.51 -20.75
N PRO A 58 1.77 9.09 -22.02
CA PRO A 58 2.15 7.76 -22.48
C PRO A 58 3.63 7.49 -22.20
N GLN A 59 3.95 6.27 -21.79
CA GLN A 59 5.32 5.88 -21.50
C GLN A 59 6.09 5.65 -22.81
N GLU A 60 7.16 6.40 -23.03
CA GLU A 60 8.12 6.13 -24.09
C GLU A 60 9.03 4.98 -23.64
N GLN A 61 9.17 3.94 -24.47
CA GLN A 61 9.89 2.70 -24.12
C GLN A 61 11.40 2.74 -24.44
N GLU A 62 11.91 3.89 -24.87
CA GLU A 62 13.31 4.03 -25.27
C GLU A 62 14.22 4.02 -24.03
N PRO A 63 15.25 3.16 -23.98
CA PRO A 63 16.20 3.12 -22.87
C PRO A 63 17.05 4.39 -22.88
N ARG A 64 16.68 5.36 -22.03
CA ARG A 64 17.40 6.62 -21.80
C ARG A 64 17.54 6.91 -20.30
N PRO A 65 18.52 7.73 -19.89
CA PRO A 65 18.58 8.25 -18.53
C PRO A 65 17.27 8.96 -18.16
N LEU A 66 16.78 8.72 -16.94
CA LEU A 66 15.57 9.38 -16.45
C LEU A 66 15.79 10.89 -16.36
N THR A 67 14.92 11.64 -17.01
CA THR A 67 14.83 13.10 -16.86
C THR A 67 14.01 13.45 -15.62
N GLU A 68 14.11 14.70 -15.14
CA GLU A 68 13.26 15.19 -14.04
C GLU A 68 11.77 15.02 -14.38
N GLN A 69 11.41 15.24 -15.65
CA GLN A 69 10.06 15.04 -16.14
C GLN A 69 9.63 13.57 -16.03
N ASP A 70 10.50 12.60 -16.30
CA ASP A 70 10.17 11.17 -16.17
C ASP A 70 9.93 10.81 -14.71
N VAL A 71 10.73 11.36 -13.79
CA VAL A 71 10.53 11.17 -12.34
C VAL A 71 9.18 11.74 -11.90
N GLN A 72 8.83 12.95 -12.34
CA GLN A 72 7.52 13.54 -12.08
C GLN A 72 6.38 12.66 -12.62
N GLN A 73 6.50 12.12 -13.82
CA GLN A 73 5.49 11.22 -14.41
C GLN A 73 5.36 9.90 -13.64
N ILE A 74 6.47 9.31 -13.18
CA ILE A 74 6.44 8.12 -12.32
C ILE A 74 5.72 8.44 -11.00
N MET A 75 5.97 9.61 -10.40
CA MET A 75 5.27 10.03 -9.19
C MET A 75 3.77 10.19 -9.40
N LEU A 76 3.35 10.81 -10.50
CA LEU A 76 1.92 10.93 -10.84
C LEU A 76 1.28 9.55 -11.03
N ARG A 77 1.96 8.60 -11.70
CA ARG A 77 1.49 7.22 -11.85
C ARG A 77 1.37 6.48 -10.52
N LYS A 78 2.30 6.69 -9.59
CA LYS A 78 2.21 6.14 -8.23
C LYS A 78 0.99 6.70 -7.48
N LEU A 79 0.72 7.99 -7.62
CA LEU A 79 -0.47 8.63 -7.02
C LEU A 79 -1.76 8.09 -7.65
N TYR A 80 -1.79 7.89 -8.97
CA TYR A 80 -2.90 7.25 -9.68
C TYR A 80 -3.17 5.85 -9.11
N CYS A 81 -2.14 5.00 -9.06
CA CYS A 81 -2.27 3.64 -8.55
C CYS A 81 -2.79 3.63 -7.12
N ARG A 82 -2.23 4.47 -6.24
CA ARG A 82 -2.68 4.60 -4.85
C ARG A 82 -4.18 4.96 -4.76
N THR A 83 -4.61 5.94 -5.54
CA THR A 83 -6.00 6.41 -5.52
C THR A 83 -6.95 5.34 -6.07
N LYS A 84 -6.57 4.69 -7.17
CA LYS A 84 -7.35 3.61 -7.78
C LYS A 84 -7.46 2.39 -6.86
N MET A 85 -6.39 2.04 -6.13
CA MET A 85 -6.45 1.02 -5.08
C MET A 85 -7.47 1.39 -3.99
N PHE A 86 -7.52 2.65 -3.52
CA PHE A 86 -8.55 3.07 -2.56
C PHE A 86 -9.97 2.95 -3.11
N ILE A 87 -10.19 3.30 -4.38
CA ILE A 87 -11.52 3.26 -5.00
C ILE A 87 -12.02 1.82 -5.13
N THR A 88 -11.15 0.90 -5.55
CA THR A 88 -11.51 -0.48 -5.93
C THR A 88 -11.46 -1.48 -4.77
N ARG A 89 -10.71 -1.17 -3.71
CA ARG A 89 -10.52 -2.06 -2.55
C ARG A 89 -11.81 -2.53 -1.86
N PRO A 90 -12.90 -1.76 -1.75
CA PRO A 90 -14.14 -2.25 -1.14
C PRO A 90 -14.70 -3.51 -1.83
N SER A 91 -14.60 -3.60 -3.16
CA SER A 91 -15.04 -4.78 -3.92
C SER A 91 -14.13 -5.98 -3.68
N LEU A 92 -12.81 -5.77 -3.63
CA LEU A 92 -11.86 -6.83 -3.27
C LEU A 92 -12.13 -7.40 -1.87
N ARG A 93 -12.31 -6.53 -0.86
CA ARG A 93 -12.66 -6.93 0.52
C ARG A 93 -14.03 -7.60 0.62
N ARG A 94 -14.94 -7.35 -0.32
CA ARG A 94 -16.22 -8.06 -0.39
C ARG A 94 -16.00 -9.49 -0.86
N ILE A 95 -15.23 -9.70 -1.91
CA ILE A 95 -14.90 -11.03 -2.43
C ILE A 95 -14.12 -11.85 -1.41
N GLU A 96 -13.14 -11.25 -0.73
CA GLU A 96 -12.40 -11.90 0.35
C GLU A 96 -13.33 -12.44 1.44
N ARG A 97 -14.23 -11.59 1.97
CA ARG A 97 -15.21 -12.00 2.99
C ARG A 97 -16.18 -13.06 2.50
N CYS A 98 -16.63 -12.96 1.25
CA CYS A 98 -17.46 -14.01 0.64
C CYS A 98 -16.66 -15.31 0.52
N SER A 99 -15.36 -15.22 0.22
CA SER A 99 -14.51 -16.39 0.11
C SER A 99 -14.28 -17.06 1.47
N GLU A 100 -14.04 -16.28 2.52
CA GLU A 100 -13.90 -16.74 3.91
C GLU A 100 -15.20 -17.39 4.44
N ALA A 101 -16.36 -16.84 4.07
CA ALA A 101 -17.67 -17.35 4.48
C ALA A 101 -18.23 -18.45 3.56
N ASP A 102 -17.48 -18.84 2.53
CA ASP A 102 -17.91 -19.70 1.42
C ASP A 102 -19.28 -19.34 0.81
N THR A 103 -19.49 -18.04 0.60
CA THR A 103 -20.65 -17.48 -0.09
C THR A 103 -20.28 -16.92 -1.46
N GLN A 104 -21.29 -16.64 -2.29
CA GLN A 104 -21.14 -15.97 -3.58
C GLN A 104 -21.97 -14.68 -3.64
N GLU A 105 -22.02 -13.95 -2.53
CA GLU A 105 -22.76 -12.69 -2.43
C GLU A 105 -21.99 -11.52 -3.06
N PHE A 106 -21.55 -11.66 -4.30
CA PHE A 106 -20.92 -10.59 -5.07
C PHE A 106 -21.28 -10.76 -6.54
N ASP A 107 -21.26 -9.68 -7.31
CA ASP A 107 -21.64 -9.71 -8.72
C ASP A 107 -20.46 -9.47 -9.67
N SER A 108 -20.76 -9.31 -10.96
CA SER A 108 -19.75 -9.07 -11.99
C SER A 108 -19.03 -7.75 -11.78
N PHE A 109 -19.73 -6.70 -11.31
CA PHE A 109 -19.11 -5.41 -11.03
C PHE A 109 -18.08 -5.55 -9.92
N ASP A 110 -18.42 -6.27 -8.85
CA ASP A 110 -17.50 -6.53 -7.74
C ASP A 110 -16.22 -7.24 -8.21
N ARG A 111 -16.38 -8.23 -9.10
CA ARG A 111 -15.26 -8.98 -9.67
C ARG A 111 -14.38 -8.10 -10.54
N GLU A 112 -14.97 -7.30 -11.42
CA GLU A 112 -14.22 -6.39 -12.30
C GLU A 112 -13.46 -5.32 -11.51
N ALA A 113 -14.09 -4.72 -10.51
CA ALA A 113 -13.46 -3.74 -9.64
C ALA A 113 -12.35 -4.38 -8.79
N ALA A 114 -12.56 -5.58 -8.24
CA ALA A 114 -11.54 -6.29 -7.48
C ALA A 114 -10.33 -6.69 -8.34
N GLU A 115 -10.58 -7.18 -9.56
CA GLU A 115 -9.53 -7.49 -10.55
C GLU A 115 -8.74 -6.23 -10.91
N ALA A 116 -9.42 -5.09 -11.10
CA ALA A 116 -8.75 -3.81 -11.30
C ALA A 116 -7.90 -3.40 -10.09
N CYS A 117 -8.34 -3.70 -8.85
CA CYS A 117 -7.57 -3.46 -7.63
C CYS A 117 -6.24 -4.23 -7.66
N ILE A 118 -6.29 -5.53 -7.97
CA ILE A 118 -5.12 -6.41 -8.04
C ILE A 118 -4.16 -5.94 -9.14
N LYS A 119 -4.66 -5.70 -10.35
CA LYS A 119 -3.83 -5.19 -11.47
C LYS A 119 -3.18 -3.86 -11.15
N THR A 120 -3.88 -2.98 -10.43
CA THR A 120 -3.32 -1.70 -9.99
C THR A 120 -2.19 -1.89 -8.98
N ALA A 121 -2.28 -2.86 -8.06
CA ALA A 121 -1.20 -3.18 -7.14
C ALA A 121 0.03 -3.77 -7.86
N GLN A 122 -0.19 -4.56 -8.91
CA GLN A 122 0.87 -5.07 -9.79
C GLN A 122 1.55 -3.91 -10.56
N GLU A 123 0.76 -3.00 -11.13
CA GLU A 123 1.27 -1.80 -11.80
C GLU A 123 2.08 -0.93 -10.82
N PHE A 124 1.57 -0.66 -9.62
CA PHE A 124 2.30 0.08 -8.58
C PHE A 124 3.65 -0.57 -8.28
N THR A 125 3.69 -1.90 -8.17
CA THR A 125 4.92 -2.65 -7.93
C THR A 125 5.92 -2.46 -9.07
N SER A 126 5.45 -2.46 -10.32
CA SER A 126 6.31 -2.22 -11.50
C SER A 126 6.91 -0.80 -11.57
N LEU A 127 6.30 0.17 -10.88
CA LEU A 127 6.78 1.56 -10.79
C LEU A 127 7.85 1.75 -9.69
N LEU A 128 8.13 0.74 -8.88
CA LEU A 128 9.20 0.81 -7.91
C LEU A 128 10.56 0.68 -8.60
N PRO A 129 11.56 1.49 -8.22
CA PRO A 129 12.89 1.40 -8.80
C PRO A 129 13.50 0.04 -8.46
N ARG A 130 14.06 -0.63 -9.48
CA ARG A 130 14.81 -1.88 -9.30
C ARG A 130 16.15 -1.64 -8.64
N ASP A 131 16.82 -0.56 -9.04
CA ASP A 131 18.07 -0.10 -8.44
C ASP A 131 17.76 0.87 -7.29
N LEU A 132 17.75 0.35 -6.07
CA LEU A 132 17.45 1.12 -4.87
C LEU A 132 18.66 1.96 -4.46
N ASN A 133 18.88 3.09 -5.12
CA ASN A 133 19.72 4.12 -4.53
C ASN A 133 18.94 4.75 -3.35
N LEU A 134 19.14 4.23 -2.14
CA LEU A 134 18.44 4.65 -0.91
C LEU A 134 18.45 6.17 -0.74
N LYS A 135 19.55 6.84 -1.13
CA LYS A 135 19.65 8.30 -1.08
C LYS A 135 18.55 8.97 -1.92
N SER A 136 18.32 8.48 -3.14
CA SER A 136 17.27 9.01 -4.02
C SER A 136 15.86 8.76 -3.47
N VAL A 137 15.65 7.65 -2.76
CA VAL A 137 14.35 7.31 -2.15
C VAL A 137 14.05 8.24 -0.97
N TYR A 138 15.06 8.55 -0.15
CA TYR A 138 14.92 9.49 0.96
C TYR A 138 14.74 10.95 0.51
N GLU A 139 15.27 11.32 -0.65
CA GLU A 139 15.12 12.66 -1.22
C GLU A 139 13.74 12.88 -1.89
N GLN A 140 13.03 11.80 -2.26
CA GLN A 140 11.78 11.85 -3.03
C GLN A 140 10.52 12.11 -2.20
N GLY A 141 10.64 12.21 -0.87
CA GLY A 141 9.55 12.57 0.02
C GLY A 141 9.56 11.81 1.33
N PRO A 142 8.49 11.94 2.12
CA PRO A 142 8.35 11.22 3.37
C PRO A 142 8.32 9.71 3.12
N TRP A 143 9.41 9.02 3.43
CA TRP A 143 9.60 7.59 3.18
C TRP A 143 8.49 6.72 3.79
N TRP A 144 7.83 7.18 4.86
CA TRP A 144 6.71 6.46 5.47
C TRP A 144 5.50 6.33 4.54
N VAL A 145 5.24 7.33 3.69
CA VAL A 145 4.16 7.27 2.69
C VAL A 145 4.43 6.15 1.68
N LEU A 146 5.69 5.99 1.27
CA LEU A 146 6.09 4.91 0.39
C LEU A 146 5.87 3.54 1.06
N MET A 147 6.26 3.39 2.34
CA MET A 147 6.03 2.14 3.08
C MET A 147 4.54 1.82 3.18
N HIS A 148 3.70 2.83 3.47
CA HIS A 148 2.26 2.62 3.53
C HIS A 148 1.69 2.15 2.18
N ASN A 149 2.13 2.74 1.08
CA ASN A 149 1.67 2.33 -0.25
C ASN A 149 2.15 0.92 -0.61
N ILE A 150 3.39 0.55 -0.25
CA ILE A 150 3.93 -0.80 -0.43
C ILE A 150 3.12 -1.82 0.36
N MET A 151 2.88 -1.58 1.65
CA MET A 151 2.09 -2.49 2.48
C MET A 151 0.63 -2.58 2.03
N GLN A 152 0.07 -1.48 1.49
CA GLN A 152 -1.27 -1.51 0.90
C GLN A 152 -1.33 -2.37 -0.37
N ALA A 153 -0.36 -2.21 -1.28
CA ALA A 153 -0.26 -3.04 -2.47
C ALA A 153 -0.01 -4.51 -2.10
N PHE A 154 0.90 -4.77 -1.15
CA PHE A 154 1.19 -6.11 -0.67
C PHE A 154 -0.06 -6.80 -0.11
N ALA A 155 -0.82 -6.13 0.75
CA ALA A 155 -2.08 -6.68 1.27
C ALA A 155 -3.10 -7.00 0.17
N ILE A 156 -3.20 -6.15 -0.86
CA ILE A 156 -4.08 -6.42 -2.02
C ILE A 156 -3.63 -7.68 -2.77
N LEU A 157 -2.33 -7.84 -3.01
CA LEU A 157 -1.78 -9.01 -3.69
C LEU A 157 -1.99 -10.29 -2.89
N LEU A 158 -1.81 -10.24 -1.56
CA LEU A 158 -2.07 -11.38 -0.68
C LEU A 158 -3.54 -11.82 -0.74
N ILE A 159 -4.50 -10.88 -0.78
CA ILE A 159 -5.92 -11.21 -0.97
C ILE A 159 -6.15 -11.86 -2.34
N GLY A 160 -5.51 -11.34 -3.40
CA GLY A 160 -5.58 -11.93 -4.74
C GLY A 160 -5.10 -13.38 -4.77
N ILE A 161 -3.99 -13.66 -4.07
CA ILE A 161 -3.39 -15.00 -3.95
C ILE A 161 -4.28 -15.93 -3.12
N SER A 162 -4.81 -15.47 -1.97
CA SER A 162 -5.68 -16.28 -1.11
C SER A 162 -7.03 -16.60 -1.74
N CYS A 163 -7.52 -15.71 -2.60
CA CYS A 163 -8.77 -15.86 -3.34
C CYS A 163 -8.55 -16.42 -4.76
N ARG A 164 -7.56 -17.29 -4.97
CA ARG A 164 -7.16 -17.83 -6.29
C ARG A 164 -8.33 -18.24 -7.20
N ARG A 165 -9.37 -18.90 -6.65
CA ARG A 165 -10.56 -19.30 -7.41
C ARG A 165 -11.26 -18.16 -8.15
N HIS A 166 -11.12 -16.93 -7.67
CA HIS A 166 -11.75 -15.73 -8.24
C HIS A 166 -10.80 -14.93 -9.13
N PHE A 167 -9.49 -15.11 -8.99
CA PHE A 167 -8.44 -14.28 -9.59
C PHE A 167 -7.35 -15.08 -10.31
N ASP A 168 -7.70 -16.26 -10.85
CA ASP A 168 -6.74 -17.20 -11.46
C ASP A 168 -5.90 -16.54 -12.57
N ALA A 169 -6.52 -15.70 -13.41
CA ALA A 169 -5.82 -14.98 -14.49
C ALA A 169 -4.74 -13.99 -14.00
N SER A 170 -4.85 -13.51 -12.76
CA SER A 170 -3.92 -12.57 -12.14
C SER A 170 -3.04 -13.23 -11.06
N TYR A 171 -3.14 -14.54 -10.88
CA TYR A 171 -2.46 -15.26 -9.80
C TYR A 171 -0.93 -15.17 -9.92
N ASP A 172 -0.38 -15.63 -11.04
CA ASP A 172 1.08 -15.70 -11.25
C ASP A 172 1.73 -14.31 -11.18
N SER A 173 1.09 -13.30 -11.77
CA SER A 173 1.55 -11.91 -11.71
C SER A 173 1.43 -11.31 -10.31
N SER A 174 0.45 -11.76 -9.51
CA SER A 174 0.32 -11.36 -8.10
C SER A 174 1.43 -11.94 -7.25
N VAL A 175 1.74 -13.23 -7.43
CA VAL A 175 2.87 -13.89 -6.76
C VAL A 175 4.18 -13.17 -7.11
N ALA A 176 4.45 -12.94 -8.40
CA ALA A 176 5.67 -12.26 -8.83
C ALA A 176 5.80 -10.83 -8.28
N SER A 177 4.68 -10.09 -8.24
CA SER A 177 4.65 -8.74 -7.66
C SER A 177 4.86 -8.78 -6.14
N ALA A 178 4.23 -9.72 -5.43
CA ALA A 178 4.41 -9.88 -3.99
C ALA A 178 5.87 -10.22 -3.63
N LYS A 179 6.52 -11.12 -4.38
CA LYS A 179 7.96 -11.39 -4.26
C LYS A 179 8.80 -10.14 -4.47
N SER A 180 8.46 -9.34 -5.48
CA SER A 180 9.17 -8.09 -5.76
C SER A 180 9.06 -7.10 -4.60
N LEU A 181 7.88 -6.98 -3.97
CA LEU A 181 7.68 -6.14 -2.78
C LEU A 181 8.44 -6.67 -1.56
N ILE A 182 8.50 -7.99 -1.36
CA ILE A 182 9.29 -8.62 -0.28
C ILE A 182 10.78 -8.31 -0.45
N THR A 183 11.32 -8.48 -1.66
CA THR A 183 12.72 -8.13 -1.99
C THR A 183 12.98 -6.66 -1.74
N TRP A 184 12.04 -5.80 -2.10
CA TRP A 184 12.14 -4.36 -1.87
C TRP A 184 12.22 -4.03 -0.37
N LEU A 185 11.33 -4.61 0.43
CA LEU A 185 11.34 -4.46 1.89
C LEU A 185 12.63 -4.99 2.51
N GLN A 186 13.13 -6.13 2.03
CA GLN A 186 14.39 -6.71 2.49
C GLN A 186 15.56 -5.75 2.28
N TYR A 187 15.64 -5.11 1.11
CA TYR A 187 16.73 -4.21 0.79
C TYR A 187 16.72 -2.93 1.65
N VAL A 188 15.53 -2.41 1.96
CA VAL A 188 15.39 -1.13 2.69
C VAL A 188 15.43 -1.31 4.21
N ARG A 189 15.24 -2.54 4.73
CA ARG A 189 15.13 -2.80 6.17
C ARG A 189 16.35 -2.36 6.98
N ASP A 190 17.56 -2.47 6.42
CA ASP A 190 18.81 -2.25 7.17
C ASP A 190 19.02 -0.76 7.47
N GLY A 191 18.41 0.12 6.68
CA GLY A 191 18.47 1.58 6.86
C GLY A 191 17.19 2.20 7.44
N ASN A 192 16.17 1.40 7.79
CA ASN A 192 14.86 1.93 8.16
C ASN A 192 14.04 0.99 9.08
N ASP A 193 13.77 1.42 10.31
CA ASP A 193 13.03 0.63 11.29
C ASP A 193 11.59 0.27 10.88
N THR A 194 10.91 1.14 10.15
CA THR A 194 9.56 0.82 9.67
C THR A 194 9.61 -0.15 8.50
N ALA A 195 10.61 -0.09 7.61
CA ALA A 195 10.79 -1.11 6.58
C ALA A 195 11.14 -2.47 7.23
N LYS A 196 11.95 -2.47 8.30
CA LYS A 196 12.22 -3.66 9.12
C LYS A 196 10.95 -4.24 9.72
N ARG A 197 10.09 -3.41 10.32
CA ARG A 197 8.77 -3.85 10.83
C ARG A 197 7.86 -4.37 9.73
N ALA A 198 7.79 -3.67 8.58
CA ALA A 198 6.99 -4.08 7.44
C ALA A 198 7.46 -5.44 6.88
N TYR A 199 8.77 -5.65 6.76
CA TYR A 199 9.36 -6.92 6.37
C TYR A 199 9.03 -8.04 7.38
N GLN A 200 9.09 -7.75 8.69
CA GLN A 200 8.71 -8.72 9.72
C GLN A 200 7.24 -9.13 9.59
N VAL A 201 6.32 -8.18 9.42
CA VAL A 201 4.90 -8.48 9.20
C VAL A 201 4.70 -9.35 7.95
N ALA A 202 5.42 -9.07 6.86
CA ALA A 202 5.36 -9.89 5.65
C ALA A 202 5.90 -11.31 5.89
N TYR A 203 6.99 -11.44 6.65
CA TYR A 203 7.54 -12.73 7.06
C TYR A 203 6.54 -13.51 7.91
N ASP A 204 5.93 -12.86 8.90
CA ASP A 204 4.99 -13.50 9.82
C ASP A 204 3.76 -14.05 9.08
N ILE A 205 3.22 -13.30 8.11
CA ILE A 205 2.07 -13.76 7.31
C ILE A 205 2.42 -14.99 6.45
N VAL A 206 3.63 -15.06 5.90
CA VAL A 206 4.01 -16.08 4.90
C VAL A 206 4.69 -17.30 5.52
N LYS A 207 5.50 -17.12 6.57
CA LYS A 207 6.36 -18.17 7.15
C LYS A 207 6.05 -18.52 8.60
N ASP A 208 5.36 -17.69 9.39
CA ASP A 208 5.08 -18.03 10.80
C ASP A 208 4.14 -19.24 10.87
N PRO A 209 4.55 -20.37 11.47
CA PRO A 209 3.72 -21.58 11.58
C PRO A 209 2.36 -21.36 12.29
N HIS A 210 2.22 -20.29 13.08
CA HIS A 210 1.00 -19.95 13.79
C HIS A 210 0.03 -19.07 12.98
N LEU A 211 0.52 -18.40 11.93
CA LEU A 211 -0.25 -17.42 11.14
C LEU A 211 -0.39 -17.82 9.66
N ALA A 212 0.60 -18.53 9.11
CA ALA A 212 0.63 -18.91 7.72
C ALA A 212 -0.27 -20.13 7.46
N ASP A 213 -1.09 -20.03 6.41
CA ASP A 213 -1.66 -21.21 5.77
C ASP A 213 -0.63 -21.77 4.78
N PRO A 214 -0.02 -22.94 5.04
CA PRO A 214 1.06 -23.48 4.22
C PRO A 214 0.66 -23.75 2.77
N PHE A 215 -0.64 -23.96 2.51
CA PHE A 215 -1.14 -24.24 1.16
C PHE A 215 -1.40 -22.96 0.36
N VAL A 216 -1.75 -21.86 1.03
CA VAL A 216 -2.04 -20.59 0.37
C VAL A 216 -0.73 -19.87 0.01
N TRP A 217 0.26 -19.91 0.89
CA TRP A 217 1.48 -19.11 0.74
C TRP A 217 2.68 -19.87 0.19
N ALA A 218 2.51 -21.14 -0.21
CA ALA A 218 3.58 -22.01 -0.72
C ALA A 218 4.46 -21.31 -1.77
N ASP A 219 3.84 -20.59 -2.70
CA ASP A 219 4.53 -19.90 -3.79
C ASP A 219 5.25 -18.61 -3.37
N LEU A 220 5.13 -18.17 -2.12
CA LEU A 220 5.82 -17.00 -1.55
C LEU A 220 6.92 -17.38 -0.55
N VAL A 221 6.95 -18.61 -0.04
CA VAL A 221 7.90 -19.04 1.02
C VAL A 221 9.36 -18.85 0.59
N ASP A 222 9.66 -19.11 -0.69
CA ASP A 222 10.99 -18.98 -1.29
C ASP A 222 11.47 -17.51 -1.38
N ALA A 223 10.57 -16.53 -1.24
CA ALA A 223 10.92 -15.11 -1.24
C ALA A 223 11.62 -14.65 0.04
N PHE A 224 11.56 -15.46 1.10
CA PHE A 224 12.24 -15.19 2.37
C PHE A 224 13.44 -16.13 2.52
N PRO A 225 14.67 -15.62 2.61
CA PRO A 225 15.82 -16.47 2.94
C PRO A 225 15.64 -17.11 4.33
N ASP A 226 16.15 -18.32 4.52
CA ASP A 226 16.00 -19.08 5.78
C ASP A 226 16.78 -18.47 6.96
N GLU A 227 17.59 -17.43 6.72
CA GLU A 227 18.51 -16.81 7.69
C GLU A 227 17.84 -15.96 8.78
N LEU A 228 16.51 -15.76 8.74
CA LEU A 228 15.84 -14.87 9.70
C LEU A 228 15.84 -15.38 11.16
N GLN A 229 16.23 -16.64 11.40
CA GLN A 229 16.33 -17.19 12.76
C GLN A 229 17.57 -16.73 13.54
N THR A 230 18.53 -16.03 12.93
CA THR A 230 19.85 -15.79 13.57
C THR A 230 20.01 -14.45 14.30
N SER A 231 19.04 -13.52 14.26
CA SER A 231 19.24 -12.15 14.82
C SER A 231 18.31 -11.72 15.95
N ILE A 232 17.56 -12.63 16.58
CA ILE A 232 16.79 -12.30 17.81
C ILE A 232 17.60 -12.58 19.10
N HIS A 233 18.78 -13.21 19.01
CA HIS A 233 19.59 -13.55 20.18
C HIS A 233 20.88 -12.73 20.39
N HIS A 234 21.15 -11.69 19.60
CA HIS A 234 22.17 -10.71 19.98
C HIS A 234 21.54 -9.48 20.63
N ALA A 235 21.60 -9.56 21.95
CA ALA A 235 21.26 -8.59 22.95
C ALA A 235 21.77 -7.17 22.66
N HIS A 236 20.99 -6.20 23.16
CA HIS A 236 21.41 -4.97 23.80
C HIS A 236 22.81 -4.46 23.44
N ASP A 237 22.85 -3.43 22.60
CA ASP A 237 23.69 -2.28 22.90
C ASP A 237 23.01 -0.98 22.43
N THR A 238 22.12 -0.47 23.28
CA THR A 238 21.33 0.74 23.03
C THR A 238 22.13 2.01 23.35
N GLN A 239 23.40 2.08 22.94
CA GLN A 239 24.29 3.18 23.32
C GLN A 239 24.91 3.96 22.15
N ALA A 240 24.28 3.92 20.97
CA ALA A 240 24.74 4.70 19.81
C ALA A 240 23.81 5.87 19.38
N TYR A 241 22.70 6.11 20.07
CA TYR A 241 21.81 7.26 19.80
C TYR A 241 21.58 8.11 21.05
N LEU A 242 22.67 8.57 21.69
CA LEU A 242 22.60 9.72 22.59
C LEU A 242 22.63 11.00 21.73
N TRP A 243 21.45 11.58 21.50
CA TRP A 243 21.33 12.96 21.05
C TRP A 243 21.94 13.88 22.13
N PRO A 244 22.83 14.83 21.79
CA PRO A 244 23.47 15.66 22.80
C PRO A 244 22.49 16.72 23.28
N GLY A 245 22.10 16.66 24.56
CA GLY A 245 21.43 17.77 25.25
C GLY A 245 20.41 17.34 26.29
N GLU A 246 20.86 16.81 27.42
CA GLU A 246 20.07 16.87 28.65
C GLU A 246 20.40 18.16 29.43
N GLY A 247 19.35 18.93 29.70
CA GLY A 247 19.29 19.96 30.75
C GLY A 247 18.44 21.19 30.40
N PRO A 248 17.80 21.85 31.38
CA PRO A 248 16.89 21.32 32.40
C PRO A 248 15.41 21.68 32.10
N SER A 249 14.51 20.98 32.79
CA SER A 249 13.05 21.07 32.80
C SER A 249 12.44 22.47 32.54
N VAL A 250 11.64 22.58 31.48
CA VAL A 250 10.71 23.70 31.24
C VAL A 250 9.30 23.29 31.75
N PRO A 251 8.53 24.18 32.43
CA PRO A 251 7.22 23.82 32.95
C PRO A 251 6.22 23.55 31.82
N ASN A 252 5.40 22.53 32.04
CA ASN A 252 4.33 22.08 31.13
C ASN A 252 3.44 23.26 30.66
N PRO A 253 3.46 23.65 29.37
CA PRO A 253 2.67 24.78 28.87
C PRO A 253 1.24 24.38 28.50
N PHE A 254 0.86 23.11 28.64
CA PHE A 254 -0.47 22.61 28.32
C PHE A 254 -1.03 21.82 29.49
N GLY A 255 -1.70 22.54 30.39
CA GLY A 255 -2.44 21.97 31.51
C GLY A 255 -3.65 21.17 31.05
N TYR A 256 -3.43 19.88 30.77
CA TYR A 256 -4.49 18.89 30.72
C TYR A 256 -4.38 18.03 31.98
N ALA A 257 -5.45 18.05 32.77
CA ALA A 257 -5.60 17.21 33.95
C ALA A 257 -5.70 15.73 33.48
N GLU A 258 -4.99 14.86 34.20
CA GLU A 258 -5.12 13.40 34.03
C GLU A 258 -6.48 12.96 34.55
N ASP A 259 -7.42 12.72 33.64
CA ASP A 259 -8.67 12.04 33.98
C ASP A 259 -8.41 10.53 34.08
N THR A 260 -8.26 10.07 35.32
CA THR A 260 -8.32 8.68 35.73
C THR A 260 -9.70 8.10 35.44
N TYR A 261 -9.82 7.22 34.43
CA TYR A 261 -10.95 6.30 34.35
C TYR A 261 -10.50 4.89 34.76
N GLY A 262 -10.86 4.56 36.00
CA GLY A 262 -10.71 3.23 36.57
C GLY A 262 -11.70 2.23 36.00
N PHE A 263 -11.24 0.98 35.92
CA PHE A 263 -12.06 -0.21 35.77
C PHE A 263 -12.98 -0.38 36.99
N GLN A 264 -14.24 -0.76 36.77
CA GLN A 264 -14.93 -1.75 37.60
C GLN A 264 -16.25 -2.26 36.98
N HIS A 265 -16.32 -3.60 36.93
CA HIS A 265 -17.43 -4.55 36.75
C HIS A 265 -18.21 -4.63 35.43
#